data_AF-A0A2V7CIB8-F1
#
_entry.id   AF-A0A2V7CIB8-F1
#
_cell.length_a   1.000
_cell.length_b   1.000
_cell.length_c   1.000
_cell.angle_alpha   90.00
_cell.angle_beta   90.00
_cell.angle_gamma   90.00
#
_symmetry.space_group_name_H-M   'P 1'
#
loop_
_entity.id
_entity.type
_entity.pdbx_description
1 polymer ?
#
loop_
_entity_poly.entity_id
_entity_poly.type
_entity_poly.pdbx_seq_one_letter_code
_entity_poly.pdbx_strand_id
1 'polypeptide(L)'
;MPGLGPRPSGGADRCVTGDALNRFDSIAPTPPRTLWELFLGFLSIGARSFGGVLPAAHAIMVEKRRWLTPADFTEVCALCQILPGPNIGNAAIVLGKRWFGIRGAIVGFLGLFALPYLWVLTLAVLYTH
;
A
#
# COMPACT_ATOMS: atom_id res chain seq x y z
N MET A 1 -26.19 -37.54 8.12
CA MET A 1 -26.06 -36.08 7.93
C MET A 1 -25.60 -35.47 9.26
N PRO A 2 -24.33 -35.05 9.40
CA PRO A 2 -23.86 -34.41 10.62
C PRO A 2 -24.36 -32.96 10.65
N GLY A 3 -25.10 -32.60 11.69
CA GLY A 3 -25.53 -31.22 11.94
C GLY A 3 -24.33 -30.31 12.15
N LEU A 4 -24.22 -29.27 11.32
CA LEU A 4 -23.25 -28.21 11.49
C LEU A 4 -23.78 -27.26 12.58
N GLY A 5 -23.13 -27.25 13.74
CA GLY A 5 -23.48 -26.41 14.88
C GLY A 5 -23.39 -24.91 14.59
N PRO A 6 -23.98 -24.07 15.46
CA PRO A 6 -24.00 -22.62 15.28
C PRO A 6 -22.58 -22.05 15.18
N ARG A 7 -22.32 -21.25 14.13
CA ARG A 7 -21.05 -20.55 13.93
C ARG A 7 -20.77 -19.62 15.12
N PRO A 8 -19.55 -19.59 15.69
CA PRO A 8 -19.20 -18.64 16.74
C PRO A 8 -19.30 -17.22 16.18
N SER A 9 -20.33 -16.49 16.61
CA SER A 9 -20.63 -15.14 16.15
C SER A 9 -19.88 -14.08 16.97
N GLY A 10 -18.83 -13.51 16.38
CA GLY A 10 -18.44 -12.10 16.55
C GLY A 10 -17.45 -11.71 17.66
N GLY A 11 -17.10 -12.60 18.60
CA GLY A 11 -16.19 -12.26 19.71
C GLY A 11 -14.69 -12.39 19.39
N ALA A 12 -14.28 -13.53 18.84
CA ALA A 12 -12.87 -13.83 18.56
C ALA A 12 -12.31 -13.00 17.39
N ASP A 13 -13.10 -12.81 16.33
CA ASP A 13 -12.69 -12.08 15.13
C ASP A 13 -12.41 -10.60 15.40
N ARG A 14 -13.13 -9.99 16.36
CA ARG A 14 -12.92 -8.59 16.77
C ARG A 14 -11.64 -8.40 17.57
N CYS A 15 -11.26 -9.37 18.40
CA CYS A 15 -10.00 -9.32 19.14
C CYS A 15 -8.81 -9.41 18.17
N VAL A 16 -8.84 -10.39 17.24
CA VAL A 16 -7.77 -10.58 16.25
C VAL A 16 -7.63 -9.38 15.30
N THR A 17 -8.74 -8.82 14.82
CA THR A 17 -8.71 -7.64 13.95
C THR A 17 -8.24 -6.40 14.71
N GLY A 18 -8.66 -6.23 15.96
CA GLY A 18 -8.23 -5.12 16.82
C GLY A 18 -6.74 -5.17 17.16
N ASP A 19 -6.20 -6.36 17.46
CA ASP A 19 -4.78 -6.56 17.71
C ASP A 19 -3.93 -6.26 16.48
N ALA A 20 -4.39 -6.67 15.29
CA ALA A 20 -3.73 -6.36 14.04
C ALA A 20 -3.67 -4.83 13.83
N LEU A 21 -4.80 -4.12 13.96
CA LEU A 21 -4.88 -2.66 13.84
C LEU A 21 -3.96 -1.93 14.83
N ASN A 22 -3.94 -2.35 16.09
CA ASN A 22 -3.10 -1.76 17.13
C ASN A 22 -1.61 -1.94 16.81
N ARG A 23 -1.24 -3.10 16.23
CA ARG A 23 0.12 -3.36 15.75
C ARG A 23 0.49 -2.44 14.61
N PHE A 24 -0.40 -2.22 13.63
CA PHE A 24 -0.16 -1.26 12.56
C PHE A 24 0.02 0.17 13.07
N ASP A 25 -0.74 0.59 14.08
CA ASP A 25 -0.57 1.90 14.72
C ASP A 25 0.76 2.03 15.49
N SER A 26 1.33 0.92 15.96
CA SER A 26 2.63 0.90 16.67
C SER A 26 3.85 0.99 15.75
N ILE A 27 3.71 0.70 14.46
CA ILE A 27 4.78 0.86 13.46
C ILE A 27 5.22 2.33 13.44
N ALA A 28 6.51 2.63 13.58
CA ALA A 28 7.04 4.00 13.56
C ALA A 28 7.80 4.27 12.25
N PRO A 29 7.11 4.48 11.12
CA PRO A 29 7.80 4.70 9.85
C PRO A 29 8.46 6.08 9.85
N THR A 30 9.65 6.18 9.28
CA THR A 30 10.28 7.48 9.10
C THR A 30 9.60 8.19 7.93
N PRO A 31 9.03 9.39 8.15
CA PRO A 31 8.28 10.06 7.09
C PRO A 31 9.23 10.59 6.00
N PRO A 32 8.78 10.62 4.73
CA PRO A 32 9.44 11.38 3.68
C PRO A 32 9.56 12.85 4.08
N ARG A 33 10.58 13.55 3.56
CA ARG A 33 10.77 14.97 3.91
C ARG A 33 9.72 15.87 3.26
N THR A 34 9.18 15.47 2.12
CA THR A 34 8.20 16.27 1.35
C THR A 34 7.18 15.39 0.63
N LEU A 35 6.01 15.96 0.29
CA LEU A 35 5.01 15.31 -0.57
C LEU A 35 5.57 14.95 -1.95
N TRP A 36 6.52 15.74 -2.45
CA TRP A 36 7.19 15.46 -3.74
C TRP A 36 8.04 14.19 -3.66
N GLU A 37 8.75 14.00 -2.55
CA GLU A 37 9.54 12.79 -2.34
C GLU A 37 8.64 11.55 -2.24
N LEU A 38 7.50 11.68 -1.55
CA LEU A 38 6.47 10.65 -1.49
C LEU A 38 5.97 10.26 -2.89
N PHE A 39 5.59 11.26 -3.69
CA PHE A 39 5.11 11.08 -5.05
C PHE A 39 6.14 10.34 -5.92
N LEU A 40 7.39 10.81 -5.93
CA LEU A 40 8.50 10.20 -6.66
C LEU A 40 8.81 8.76 -6.20
N GLY A 41 8.65 8.49 -4.91
CA GLY A 41 8.77 7.15 -4.34
C GLY A 41 7.75 6.20 -4.94
N PHE A 42 6.47 6.54 -4.84
CA PHE A 42 5.39 5.72 -5.41
C PHE A 42 5.41 5.64 -6.94
N LEU A 43 5.78 6.72 -7.61
CA LEU A 43 5.98 6.74 -9.06
C LEU A 43 7.07 5.78 -9.50
N SER A 44 8.18 5.72 -8.75
CA SER A 44 9.26 4.77 -9.01
C SER A 44 8.85 3.32 -8.75
N ILE A 45 7.95 3.07 -7.79
CA ILE A 45 7.36 1.75 -7.56
C ILE A 45 6.48 1.38 -8.76
N GLY A 46 5.60 2.29 -9.18
CA GLY A 46 4.75 2.16 -10.37
C GLY A 46 5.56 1.88 -11.64
N ALA A 47 6.68 2.58 -11.83
CA ALA A 47 7.62 2.35 -12.93
C ALA A 47 8.21 0.94 -12.98
N ARG A 48 8.53 0.38 -11.80
CA ARG A 48 9.21 -0.92 -11.69
C ARG A 48 8.22 -2.08 -11.49
N SER A 49 6.91 -1.82 -11.55
CA SER A 49 5.86 -2.83 -11.35
C SER A 49 5.92 -4.00 -12.34
N PHE A 50 6.47 -3.79 -13.54
CA PHE A 50 6.58 -4.82 -14.58
C PHE A 50 7.38 -6.06 -14.14
N GLY A 51 8.26 -5.93 -13.14
CA GLY A 51 9.01 -7.04 -12.53
C GLY A 51 8.43 -7.55 -11.20
N GLY A 52 7.22 -7.10 -10.83
CA GLY A 52 6.62 -7.32 -9.53
C GLY A 52 6.61 -6.06 -8.68
N VAL A 53 5.41 -5.62 -8.30
CA VAL A 53 5.23 -4.37 -7.54
C VAL A 53 5.65 -4.51 -6.07
N LEU A 54 5.56 -5.71 -5.49
CA LEU A 54 5.96 -5.99 -4.11
C LEU A 54 7.49 -5.87 -3.90
N PRO A 55 8.36 -6.54 -4.71
CA PRO A 55 9.80 -6.36 -4.60
C PRO A 55 10.24 -4.94 -4.96
N ALA A 56 9.56 -4.27 -5.90
CA ALA A 56 9.81 -2.86 -6.21
C ALA A 56 9.51 -1.94 -5.01
N ALA A 57 8.38 -2.17 -4.32
CA ALA A 57 8.03 -1.43 -3.11
C ALA A 57 9.04 -1.66 -1.98
N HIS A 58 9.45 -2.91 -1.74
CA HIS A 58 10.47 -3.23 -0.73
C HIS A 58 11.81 -2.54 -1.05
N ALA A 59 12.33 -2.66 -2.27
CA ALA A 59 13.60 -2.05 -2.67
C ALA A 59 13.59 -0.51 -2.56
N ILE A 60 12.44 0.14 -2.80
CA ILE A 60 12.35 1.59 -2.70
C ILE A 60 12.14 2.05 -1.25
N MET A 61 11.19 1.46 -0.53
CA MET A 61 10.80 1.93 0.79
C MET A 61 11.75 1.49 1.90
N VAL A 62 12.32 0.29 1.81
CA VAL A 62 13.23 -0.27 2.81
C VAL A 62 14.68 0.04 2.45
N GLU A 63 15.12 -0.33 1.24
CA GLU A 63 16.53 -0.26 0.89
C GLU A 63 16.98 1.16 0.51
N LYS A 64 16.30 1.80 -0.45
CA LYS A 64 16.71 3.12 -0.98
C LYS A 64 16.32 4.29 -0.06
N ARG A 65 15.05 4.35 0.36
CA ARG A 65 14.49 5.48 1.10
C ARG A 65 14.53 5.29 2.60
N ARG A 66 14.58 4.04 3.09
CA ARG A 66 14.57 3.67 4.51
C ARG A 66 13.40 4.26 5.31
N TRP A 67 12.26 4.45 4.65
CA TRP A 67 11.02 4.93 5.27
C TRP A 67 10.39 3.89 6.20
N LEU A 68 10.62 2.61 5.91
CA LEU A 68 10.14 1.48 6.70
C LEU A 68 11.27 0.48 6.95
N THR A 69 11.22 -0.21 8.07
CA THR A 69 12.03 -1.41 8.27
C THR A 69 11.42 -2.60 7.50
N PRO A 70 12.18 -3.68 7.25
CA PRO A 70 11.64 -4.89 6.61
C PRO A 70 10.44 -5.49 7.37
N ALA A 71 10.46 -5.41 8.71
CA ALA A 71 9.39 -5.88 9.56
C ALA A 71 8.13 -5.03 9.38
N ASP A 72 8.28 -3.70 9.43
CA ASP A 72 7.17 -2.75 9.24
C ASP A 72 6.52 -2.91 7.85
N PHE A 73 7.33 -3.12 6.81
CA PHE A 73 6.83 -3.33 5.46
C PHE A 73 5.98 -4.61 5.38
N THR A 74 6.46 -5.69 5.98
CA THR A 74 5.73 -6.97 6.02
C THR A 74 4.41 -6.83 6.76
N GLU A 75 4.41 -6.10 7.87
CA GLU A 75 3.17 -5.77 8.59
C GLU A 75 2.22 -4.99 7.69
N VAL A 76 2.63 -3.87 7.10
CA VAL A 76 1.76 -3.08 6.20
C VAL A 76 1.21 -3.93 5.04
N CYS A 77 2.01 -4.82 4.46
CA CYS A 77 1.56 -5.76 3.45
C CYS A 77 0.52 -6.74 3.99
N ALA A 78 0.70 -7.27 5.19
CA ALA A 78 -0.26 -8.16 5.84
C ALA A 78 -1.60 -7.44 6.09
N LEU A 79 -1.58 -6.18 6.56
CA LEU A 79 -2.79 -5.35 6.68
C LEU A 79 -3.51 -5.26 5.33
N CYS A 80 -2.77 -4.89 4.28
CA CYS A 80 -3.34 -4.61 2.98
C CYS A 80 -3.84 -5.86 2.24
N GLN A 81 -3.42 -7.06 2.65
CA GLN A 81 -4.00 -8.34 2.21
C GLN A 81 -5.36 -8.61 2.83
N ILE A 82 -5.61 -8.08 4.03
CA ILE A 82 -6.89 -8.22 4.74
C ILE A 82 -7.91 -7.20 4.21
N LEU A 83 -7.46 -6.00 3.79
CA LEU A 83 -8.35 -5.02 3.19
C LEU A 83 -8.84 -5.46 1.79
N PRO A 84 -10.16 -5.43 1.51
CA PRO A 84 -10.66 -5.69 0.17
C PRO A 84 -10.14 -4.62 -0.81
N GLY A 85 -9.52 -5.04 -1.91
CA GLY A 85 -9.05 -4.16 -2.97
C GLY A 85 -7.61 -4.40 -3.42
N PRO A 86 -7.02 -3.46 -4.19
CA PRO A 86 -5.65 -3.58 -4.67
C PRO A 86 -4.67 -3.37 -3.52
N ASN A 87 -4.03 -4.45 -3.09
CA ASN A 87 -3.11 -4.49 -1.94
C ASN A 87 -2.10 -3.32 -1.91
N ILE A 88 -1.38 -3.07 -3.02
CA ILE A 88 -0.41 -1.96 -3.09
C ILE A 88 -1.08 -0.58 -3.14
N GLY A 89 -2.27 -0.47 -3.74
CA GLY A 89 -3.04 0.78 -3.73
C GLY A 89 -3.49 1.15 -2.31
N ASN A 90 -3.94 0.15 -1.55
CA ASN A 90 -4.29 0.30 -0.14
C ASN A 90 -3.06 0.72 0.67
N ALA A 91 -1.90 0.08 0.45
CA ALA A 91 -0.65 0.47 1.09
C ALA A 91 -0.25 1.92 0.78
N ALA A 92 -0.39 2.35 -0.48
CA ALA A 92 -0.08 3.73 -0.88
C ALA A 92 -0.96 4.77 -0.18
N ILE A 93 -2.27 4.48 -0.08
CA ILE A 93 -3.23 5.34 0.61
C ILE A 93 -2.96 5.36 2.12
N VAL A 94 -2.74 4.21 2.75
CA VAL A 94 -2.51 4.09 4.20
C VAL A 94 -1.20 4.78 4.60
N LEU A 95 -0.10 4.48 3.92
CA LEU A 95 1.21 5.10 4.17
C LEU A 95 1.18 6.61 3.87
N GLY A 96 0.58 7.00 2.74
CA GLY A 96 0.42 8.41 2.39
C GLY A 96 -0.42 9.16 3.43
N LYS A 97 -1.53 8.57 3.89
CA LYS A 97 -2.39 9.15 4.94
C LYS A 97 -1.63 9.32 6.24
N ARG A 98 -0.78 8.36 6.58
CA ARG A 98 -0.02 8.39 7.83
C ARG A 98 1.05 9.48 7.86
N TRP A 99 1.75 9.70 6.76
CA TRP A 99 2.84 10.69 6.72
C TRP A 99 2.38 12.14 6.54
N PHE A 100 1.38 12.39 5.69
CA PHE A 100 0.93 13.77 5.37
C PHE A 100 -0.60 13.94 5.43
N GLY A 101 -1.32 13.05 6.11
CA GLY A 101 -2.78 13.07 6.16
C GLY A 101 -3.41 12.80 4.79
N ILE A 102 -4.65 13.28 4.59
CA ILE A 102 -5.43 13.07 3.36
C ILE A 102 -4.67 13.50 2.10
N ARG A 103 -3.86 14.57 2.19
CA ARG A 103 -3.04 15.04 1.07
C ARG A 103 -2.01 14.00 0.63
N GLY A 104 -1.33 13.38 1.59
CA GLY A 104 -0.38 12.30 1.30
C GLY A 104 -1.05 11.07 0.73
N ALA A 105 -2.27 10.74 1.17
CA ALA A 105 -3.04 9.62 0.63
C ALA A 105 -3.33 9.80 -0.88
N ILE A 106 -3.79 11.00 -1.26
CA ILE A 106 -4.07 11.34 -2.66
C ILE A 106 -2.76 11.34 -3.47
N VAL A 107 -1.71 11.99 -2.96
CA VAL A 107 -0.43 12.09 -3.67
C VAL A 107 0.25 10.72 -3.82
N GLY A 108 0.19 9.86 -2.81
CA GLY A 108 0.75 8.50 -2.88
C GLY A 108 0.00 7.63 -3.89
N PHE A 109 -1.34 7.70 -3.88
CA PHE A 109 -2.17 6.98 -4.84
C PHE A 109 -1.93 7.48 -6.28
N LEU A 110 -1.94 8.79 -6.50
CA LEU A 110 -1.64 9.37 -7.82
C LEU A 110 -0.22 9.02 -8.26
N GLY A 111 0.78 9.09 -7.38
CA GLY A 111 2.16 8.71 -7.71
C GLY A 111 2.24 7.28 -8.23
N LEU A 112 1.56 6.34 -7.57
CA LEU A 112 1.57 4.93 -7.95
C LEU A 112 0.93 4.69 -9.33
N PHE A 113 -0.22 5.33 -9.60
CA PHE A 113 -1.00 5.09 -10.82
C PHE A 113 -0.67 6.04 -11.98
N ALA A 114 0.00 7.17 -11.73
CA ALA A 114 0.27 8.18 -12.75
C ALA A 114 1.04 7.61 -13.93
N LEU A 115 2.12 6.86 -13.68
CA LEU A 115 2.94 6.32 -14.76
C LEU A 115 2.22 5.26 -15.62
N PRO A 116 1.64 4.17 -15.06
CA PRO A 116 0.93 3.20 -15.89
C PRO A 116 -0.25 3.83 -16.62
N TYR A 117 -0.94 4.81 -16.00
CA TYR A 117 -2.03 5.54 -16.64
C TYR A 117 -1.56 6.39 -17.83
N LEU A 118 -0.47 7.16 -17.66
CA LEU A 118 0.14 7.95 -18.74
C LEU A 118 0.61 7.05 -19.90
N TRP A 119 1.17 5.88 -19.59
CA TRP A 119 1.61 4.93 -20.60
C TRP A 119 0.45 4.40 -21.44
N VAL A 120 -0.64 3.99 -20.78
CA VAL A 120 -1.86 3.51 -21.45
C VAL A 120 -2.48 4.61 -22.31
N LEU A 121 -2.58 5.84 -21.80
CA LEU A 121 -3.09 6.98 -22.57
C LEU A 121 -2.25 7.27 -23.81
N THR A 122 -0.92 7.26 -23.66
CA THR A 122 0.00 7.50 -24.77
C THR A 122 -0.15 6.45 -25.86
N LEU A 123 -0.22 5.17 -25.48
CA LEU A 123 -0.45 4.07 -26.42
C LEU A 123 -1.82 4.15 -27.08
N ALA A 124 -2.86 4.52 -26.34
CA ALA A 124 -4.21 4.69 -26.90
C ALA A 124 -4.26 5.80 -27.95
N VAL A 125 -3.69 6.97 -27.66
CA VAL A 125 -3.62 8.09 -28.61
C VAL A 125 -2.79 7.71 -29.84
N LEU A 126 -1.66 7.03 -29.64
CA LEU A 126 -0.80 6.57 -30.73
C LEU A 126 -1.49 5.53 -31.61
N TYR A 127 -2.31 4.65 -31.03
CA TYR A 127 -3.05 3.62 -31.77
C TYR A 127 -4.23 4.19 -32.57
N THR A 128 -4.82 5.30 -32.11
CA THR A 128 -5.91 5.98 -32.83
C THR A 128 -5.45 6.83 -34.01
N HIS A 129 -4.14 6.96 -34.23
CA HIS A 129 -3.52 7.65 -35.35
C HIS A 129 -2.80 6.66 -36.27
#